data_AF-A0A7Z1BK78-F1
#
_entry.id   AF-A0A7Z1BK78-F1
#
_cell.length_a   1.000
_cell.length_b   1.000
_cell.length_c   1.000
_cell.angle_alpha   90.00
_cell.angle_beta   90.00
_cell.angle_gamma   90.00
#
_symmetry.space_group_name_H-M   'P 1'
#
loop_
_entity.id
_entity.type
_entity.pdbx_description
1 polymer ?
#
loop_
_entity_poly.entity_id
_entity_poly.type
_entity_poly.pdbx_seq_one_letter_code
_entity_poly.pdbx_strand_id
1 'polypeptide(L)'
;MYSLRGRLKNKLGTLTPREKRYGNKVIALLNGLIEKNEKIQGKLTVSANTIRCTAYSLQVTVLKAIHYQWHERVYMSVLEGKDTFPAEDEHHCVLGRWYQGEGRKCFGSLPAFVRLGDAHGKLHQALSALVQEYHSEKCMPERILTKLDVLETDSQAVITALDELDDSVIRQSVNDVSVSRFPTSQ
;
A
#
# COMPACT_ATOMS: atom_id res chain seq x y z
N MET A 1 10.70 -33.63 0.30
CA MET A 1 11.18 -34.22 -0.98
C MET A 1 12.70 -34.30 -1.08
N TYR A 2 13.44 -33.22 -0.80
CA TYR A 2 14.92 -33.22 -0.85
C TYR A 2 15.60 -34.25 0.06
N SER A 3 15.15 -34.38 1.31
CA SER A 3 15.67 -35.39 2.27
C SER A 3 15.46 -36.83 1.76
N LEU A 4 14.28 -37.12 1.19
CA LEU A 4 13.98 -38.43 0.60
C LEU A 4 14.89 -38.73 -0.61
N ARG A 5 15.08 -37.75 -1.50
CA ARG A 5 16.02 -37.84 -2.63
C ARG A 5 17.45 -38.12 -2.15
N GLY A 6 17.91 -37.43 -1.10
CA GLY A 6 19.24 -37.62 -0.52
C GLY A 6 19.44 -39.02 0.05
N ARG A 7 18.48 -39.52 0.84
CA ARG A 7 18.52 -40.90 1.38
C ARG A 7 18.55 -41.96 0.29
N LEU A 8 17.78 -41.77 -0.79
CA LEU A 8 17.76 -42.67 -1.95
C LEU A 8 19.09 -42.67 -2.71
N LYS A 9 19.71 -41.49 -2.92
CA LYS A 9 21.03 -41.38 -3.54
C LYS A 9 22.09 -42.13 -2.73
N ASN A 10 22.08 -42.01 -1.40
CA ASN A 10 23.06 -42.67 -0.54
C ASN A 10 22.90 -44.21 -0.54
N LYS A 11 21.67 -44.72 -0.68
CA LYS A 11 21.41 -46.17 -0.74
C LYS A 11 21.72 -46.80 -2.09
N LEU A 12 21.91 -46.03 -3.18
CA LEU A 12 22.16 -46.60 -4.51
C LEU A 12 23.38 -47.51 -4.55
N GLY A 13 24.44 -47.20 -3.79
CA GLY A 13 25.68 -47.98 -3.78
C GLY A 13 25.52 -49.44 -3.33
N THR A 14 24.55 -49.71 -2.45
CA THR A 14 24.35 -51.02 -1.82
C THR A 14 23.29 -51.89 -2.51
N LEU A 15 22.67 -51.41 -3.59
CA LEU A 15 21.56 -52.07 -4.28
C LEU A 15 22.01 -52.96 -5.44
N THR A 16 21.22 -54.00 -5.74
CA THR A 16 21.40 -54.84 -6.94
C THR A 16 21.16 -54.04 -8.23
N PRO A 17 21.63 -54.50 -9.41
CA PRO A 17 21.42 -53.78 -10.68
C PRO A 17 19.95 -53.52 -11.00
N ARG A 18 19.06 -54.49 -10.70
CA ARG A 18 17.62 -54.36 -10.93
C ARG A 18 17.00 -53.29 -10.02
N GLU A 19 17.37 -53.28 -8.74
CA GLU A 19 16.91 -52.27 -7.77
C GLU A 19 17.45 -50.87 -8.08
N LYS A 20 18.71 -50.75 -8.50
CA LYS A 20 19.32 -49.49 -8.95
C LYS A 20 18.51 -48.85 -10.08
N ARG A 21 18.00 -49.64 -11.03
CA ARG A 21 17.15 -49.15 -12.12
C ARG A 21 15.88 -48.47 -11.59
N TYR A 22 15.20 -49.07 -10.62
CA TYR A 22 14.00 -48.47 -10.01
C TYR A 22 14.36 -47.28 -9.11
N GLY A 23 15.45 -47.36 -8.35
CA GLY A 23 15.96 -46.25 -7.53
C GLY A 23 16.23 -45.00 -8.38
N ASN A 24 16.89 -45.17 -9.53
CA ASN A 24 17.14 -44.08 -10.48
C ASN A 24 15.85 -43.48 -11.06
N LYS A 25 14.85 -44.31 -11.39
CA LYS A 25 13.52 -43.82 -11.82
C LYS A 25 12.83 -42.99 -10.74
N VAL A 26 12.85 -43.46 -9.49
CA VAL A 26 12.26 -42.72 -8.36
C VAL A 26 12.99 -41.39 -8.13
N ILE A 27 14.33 -41.37 -8.22
CA ILE A 27 15.11 -40.13 -8.11
C ILE A 27 14.76 -39.14 -9.24
N ALA A 28 14.63 -39.62 -10.48
CA ALA A 28 14.24 -38.77 -11.62
C ALA A 28 12.84 -38.16 -11.41
N LEU A 29 11.86 -38.96 -10.97
CA LEU A 29 10.52 -38.46 -10.63
C LEU A 29 10.56 -37.45 -9.48
N LEU A 30 11.36 -37.71 -8.43
CA LEU A 30 11.53 -36.77 -7.31
C LEU A 30 12.16 -35.45 -7.75
N ASN A 31 13.13 -35.48 -8.67
CA ASN A 31 13.72 -34.26 -9.24
C ASN A 31 12.67 -33.45 -10.01
N GLY A 32 11.90 -34.10 -10.89
CA GLY A 32 10.84 -33.41 -11.64
C GLY A 32 9.74 -32.84 -10.73
N LEU A 33 9.42 -33.52 -9.62
CA LEU A 33 8.45 -33.01 -8.64
C LEU A 33 9.02 -31.82 -7.84
N ILE A 34 10.29 -31.87 -7.46
CA ILE A 34 11.00 -30.76 -6.81
C ILE A 34 10.96 -29.51 -7.71
N GLU A 35 11.38 -29.65 -8.96
CA GLU A 35 11.42 -28.55 -9.94
C GLU A 35 10.03 -27.95 -10.17
N LYS A 36 9.00 -28.80 -10.36
CA LYS A 36 7.62 -28.32 -10.50
C LYS A 36 7.14 -27.58 -9.27
N ASN A 37 7.46 -28.07 -8.07
CA ASN A 37 7.03 -27.43 -6.84
C ASN A 37 7.74 -26.08 -6.64
N GLU A 38 9.04 -25.99 -6.91
CA GLU A 38 9.79 -24.72 -6.90
C GLU A 38 9.17 -23.70 -7.87
N LYS A 39 8.82 -24.14 -9.08
CA LYS A 39 8.15 -23.28 -10.07
C LYS A 39 6.77 -22.80 -9.61
N ILE A 40 5.99 -23.66 -8.97
CA ILE A 40 4.68 -23.30 -8.40
C ILE A 40 4.84 -22.29 -7.26
N GLN A 41 5.78 -22.53 -6.35
CA GLN A 41 6.06 -21.63 -5.22
C GLN A 41 6.52 -20.25 -5.71
N GLY A 42 7.38 -20.20 -6.74
CA GLY A 42 7.79 -18.94 -7.37
C GLY A 42 6.61 -18.16 -7.95
N LYS A 43 5.75 -18.82 -8.74
CA LYS A 43 4.54 -18.18 -9.29
C LYS A 43 3.57 -17.71 -8.21
N LEU A 44 3.40 -18.49 -7.14
CA LEU A 44 2.52 -18.14 -6.03
C LEU A 44 3.03 -16.91 -5.29
N THR A 45 4.34 -16.82 -5.06
CA THR A 45 4.98 -15.67 -4.42
C THR A 45 4.77 -14.40 -5.23
N VAL A 46 5.00 -14.46 -6.56
CA VAL A 46 4.74 -13.33 -7.46
C VAL A 46 3.27 -12.92 -7.43
N SER A 47 2.35 -13.87 -7.55
CA SER A 47 0.91 -13.62 -7.49
C SER A 47 0.49 -12.94 -6.18
N ALA A 48 0.98 -13.44 -5.04
CA ALA A 48 0.69 -12.88 -3.72
C ALA A 48 1.20 -11.44 -3.59
N ASN A 49 2.41 -11.15 -4.11
CA ASN A 49 2.94 -9.79 -4.14
C ASN A 49 2.10 -8.86 -5.03
N THR A 50 1.72 -9.29 -6.23
CA THR A 50 0.83 -8.50 -7.11
C THR A 50 -0.50 -8.18 -6.42
N ILE A 51 -1.15 -9.18 -5.80
CA ILE A 51 -2.43 -8.99 -5.09
C ILE A 51 -2.27 -7.95 -3.98
N ARG A 52 -1.20 -8.06 -3.19
CA ARG A 52 -0.91 -7.13 -2.10
C ARG A 52 -0.69 -5.70 -2.61
N CYS A 53 0.09 -5.51 -3.67
CA CYS A 53 0.33 -4.20 -4.27
C CYS A 53 -0.97 -3.59 -4.83
N THR A 54 -1.80 -4.37 -5.52
CA THR A 54 -3.11 -3.91 -6.00
C THR A 54 -4.03 -3.52 -4.85
N ALA A 55 -4.04 -4.29 -3.75
CA ALA A 55 -4.83 -3.95 -2.57
C ALA A 55 -4.40 -2.62 -1.95
N TYR A 56 -3.09 -2.37 -1.86
CA TYR A 56 -2.55 -1.10 -1.36
C TYR A 56 -2.89 0.08 -2.27
N SER A 57 -2.74 -0.07 -3.59
CA SER A 57 -3.10 0.98 -4.55
C SER A 57 -4.61 1.31 -4.50
N LEU A 58 -5.46 0.27 -4.38
CA LEU A 58 -6.89 0.47 -4.17
C LEU A 58 -7.18 1.20 -2.86
N GLN A 59 -6.49 0.87 -1.77
CA GLN A 59 -6.64 1.55 -0.49
C GLN A 59 -6.28 3.03 -0.59
N VAL A 60 -5.17 3.38 -1.26
CA VAL A 60 -4.78 4.77 -1.51
C VAL A 60 -5.82 5.49 -2.37
N THR A 61 -6.36 4.83 -3.39
CA THR A 61 -7.44 5.37 -4.24
C THR A 61 -8.70 5.70 -3.43
N VAL A 62 -9.10 4.80 -2.52
CA VAL A 62 -10.24 5.03 -1.62
C VAL A 62 -9.98 6.21 -0.69
N LEU A 63 -8.76 6.36 -0.16
CA LEU A 63 -8.41 7.50 0.69
C LEU A 63 -8.50 8.83 -0.06
N LYS A 64 -8.03 8.89 -1.32
CA LYS A 64 -8.20 10.06 -2.18
C LYS A 64 -9.68 10.41 -2.39
N ALA A 65 -10.51 9.42 -2.71
CA ALA A 65 -11.95 9.63 -2.90
C ALA A 65 -12.65 10.16 -1.63
N ILE A 66 -12.32 9.61 -0.47
CA ILE A 66 -12.84 10.09 0.82
C ILE A 66 -12.38 11.51 1.11
N HIS A 67 -11.13 11.84 0.80
CA HIS A 67 -10.59 13.19 0.95
C HIS A 67 -11.31 14.20 0.06
N TYR A 68 -11.54 13.89 -1.22
CA TYR A 68 -12.33 14.75 -2.10
C TYR A 68 -13.76 14.96 -1.61
N GLN A 69 -14.41 13.91 -1.11
CA GLN A 69 -15.75 14.05 -0.52
C GLN A 69 -15.73 14.92 0.74
N TRP A 70 -14.70 14.79 1.57
CA TRP A 70 -14.53 15.64 2.76
C TRP A 70 -14.33 17.10 2.36
N HIS A 71 -13.51 17.35 1.34
CA HIS A 71 -13.23 18.69 0.81
C HIS A 71 -14.50 19.34 0.26
N GLU A 72 -15.27 18.62 -0.56
CA GLU A 72 -16.55 19.10 -1.08
C GLU A 72 -17.51 19.55 0.04
N ARG A 73 -17.58 18.79 1.15
CA ARG A 73 -18.43 19.16 2.30
C ARG A 73 -18.01 20.47 2.96
N VAL A 74 -16.71 20.78 3.00
CA VAL A 74 -16.22 22.07 3.50
C VAL A 74 -16.74 23.21 2.62
N TYR A 75 -16.60 23.08 1.30
CA TYR A 75 -17.07 24.09 0.35
C TYR A 75 -18.59 24.26 0.42
N MET A 76 -19.34 23.16 0.47
CA MET A 76 -20.80 23.22 0.59
C MET A 76 -21.25 23.89 1.89
N SER A 77 -20.54 23.69 3.00
CA SER A 77 -20.86 24.38 4.26
C SER A 77 -20.72 25.91 4.14
N VAL A 78 -19.66 26.36 3.47
CA VAL A 78 -19.44 27.79 3.20
C VAL A 78 -20.47 28.33 2.21
N LEU A 79 -20.65 27.67 1.07
CA LEU A 79 -21.50 28.16 -0.04
C LEU A 79 -22.98 28.14 0.31
N GLU A 80 -23.46 27.14 1.05
CA GLU A 80 -24.84 27.07 1.51
C GLU A 80 -25.10 27.97 2.73
N GLY A 81 -24.05 28.49 3.37
CA GLY A 81 -24.18 29.23 4.62
C GLY A 81 -24.74 28.37 5.76
N LYS A 82 -24.42 27.07 5.77
CA LYS A 82 -24.82 26.13 6.81
C LYS A 82 -23.60 25.59 7.54
N ASP A 83 -23.71 25.55 8.86
CA ASP A 83 -22.67 24.99 9.72
C ASP A 83 -22.69 23.45 9.70
N THR A 84 -22.24 22.90 8.58
CA THR A 84 -22.17 21.45 8.31
C THR A 84 -20.74 20.97 8.08
N PHE A 85 -19.76 21.70 8.62
CA PHE A 85 -18.36 21.36 8.44
C PHE A 85 -18.05 19.94 8.93
N PRO A 86 -17.16 19.22 8.23
CA PRO A 86 -16.69 17.93 8.72
C PRO A 86 -15.89 18.09 10.03
N ALA A 87 -15.75 16.99 10.77
CA ALA A 87 -15.00 17.00 12.02
C ALA A 87 -13.55 17.48 11.83
N GLU A 88 -13.11 18.37 12.71
CA GLU A 88 -11.78 19.00 12.69
C GLU A 88 -10.67 18.10 13.22
N ASP A 89 -11.01 17.04 13.96
CA ASP A 89 -10.02 16.15 14.55
C ASP A 89 -9.36 15.25 13.50
N GLU A 90 -8.08 15.51 13.24
CA GLU A 90 -7.28 14.75 12.30
C GLU A 90 -7.17 13.26 12.65
N HIS A 91 -7.11 12.90 13.93
CA HIS A 91 -6.91 11.51 14.34
C HIS A 91 -8.18 10.66 14.23
N HIS A 92 -9.34 11.30 14.26
CA HIS A 92 -10.64 10.65 14.11
C HIS A 92 -11.19 10.69 12.69
N CYS A 93 -10.46 11.25 11.71
CA CYS A 93 -10.84 11.12 10.30
C CYS A 93 -10.43 9.73 9.74
N VAL A 94 -10.96 9.33 8.58
CA VAL A 94 -10.65 8.03 7.98
C VAL A 94 -9.16 7.91 7.66
N LEU A 95 -8.58 8.96 7.08
CA LEU A 95 -7.16 9.02 6.74
C LEU A 95 -6.29 8.96 8.00
N GLY A 96 -6.61 9.72 9.05
CA GLY A 96 -5.87 9.72 10.31
C GLY A 96 -5.87 8.37 11.02
N ARG A 97 -7.02 7.69 11.09
CA ARG A 97 -7.09 6.32 11.63
C ARG A 97 -6.23 5.35 10.86
N TRP A 98 -6.26 5.42 9.53
CA TRP A 98 -5.41 4.58 8.68
C TRP A 98 -3.92 4.93 8.88
N TYR A 99 -3.60 6.22 8.94
CA TYR A 99 -2.24 6.74 9.12
C TYR A 99 -1.60 6.26 10.43
N GLN A 100 -2.36 6.22 11.52
CA GLN A 100 -1.86 5.72 12.80
C GLN A 100 -1.84 4.19 12.88
N GLY A 101 -2.69 3.52 12.10
CA GLY A 101 -2.87 2.07 12.11
C GLY A 101 -2.09 1.35 11.01
N GLU A 102 -2.82 0.78 10.05
CA GLU A 102 -2.27 -0.05 8.97
C GLU A 102 -1.26 0.72 8.11
N GLY A 103 -1.54 1.98 7.78
CA GLY A 103 -0.68 2.82 6.95
C GLY A 103 0.74 2.92 7.51
N ARG A 104 0.88 3.16 8.82
CA ARG A 104 2.19 3.22 9.48
C ARG A 104 2.95 1.90 9.45
N LYS A 105 2.25 0.78 9.62
CA LYS A 105 2.87 -0.55 9.59
C LYS A 105 3.41 -0.91 8.21
N CYS A 106 2.69 -0.52 7.16
CA CYS A 106 3.02 -0.89 5.79
C CYS A 106 3.92 0.13 5.08
N PHE A 107 3.76 1.42 5.38
CA PHE A 107 4.37 2.52 4.62
C PHE A 107 5.18 3.49 5.47
N GLY A 108 5.31 3.26 6.79
CA GLY A 108 5.94 4.20 7.72
C GLY A 108 7.38 4.59 7.38
N SER A 109 8.10 3.77 6.63
CA SER A 109 9.46 4.07 6.16
C SER A 109 9.53 4.87 4.85
N LEU A 110 8.40 5.09 4.17
CA LEU A 110 8.36 5.78 2.89
C LEU A 110 8.34 7.30 3.10
N PRO A 111 9.21 8.08 2.41
CA PRO A 111 9.22 9.53 2.54
C PRO A 111 7.88 10.20 2.21
N ALA A 112 7.15 9.67 1.23
CA ALA A 112 5.81 10.14 0.86
C ALA A 112 4.80 9.97 2.02
N PHE A 113 4.92 8.90 2.81
CA PHE A 113 4.08 8.67 3.98
C PHE A 113 4.38 9.69 5.09
N VAL A 114 5.64 10.06 5.30
CA VAL A 114 5.99 11.11 6.28
C VAL A 114 5.38 12.45 5.85
N ARG A 115 5.56 12.84 4.58
CA ARG A 115 4.97 14.07 4.02
C ARG A 115 3.45 14.11 4.14
N LEU A 116 2.79 12.96 3.93
CA LEU A 116 1.35 12.83 4.08
C LEU A 116 0.87 13.21 5.49
N GLY A 117 1.59 12.77 6.53
CA GLY A 117 1.28 13.14 7.91
C GLY A 117 1.36 14.65 8.14
N ASP A 118 2.43 15.27 7.67
CA ASP A 118 2.63 16.72 7.81
C ASP A 118 1.57 17.53 7.05
N ALA A 119 1.26 17.14 5.82
CA ALA A 119 0.23 17.79 5.00
C ALA A 119 -1.17 17.63 5.60
N HIS A 120 -1.47 16.45 6.12
CA HIS A 120 -2.76 16.15 6.75
C HIS A 120 -2.99 16.96 8.03
N GLY A 121 -1.96 17.11 8.87
CA GLY A 121 -2.07 17.94 10.07
C GLY A 121 -2.29 19.43 9.74
N LYS A 122 -1.58 19.95 8.73
CA LYS A 122 -1.78 21.34 8.26
C LYS A 122 -3.18 21.56 7.71
N LEU A 123 -3.69 20.63 6.91
CA LEU A 123 -5.05 20.68 6.38
C LEU A 123 -6.09 20.82 7.50
N HIS A 124 -5.99 20.00 8.54
CA HIS A 124 -6.93 20.07 9.67
C HIS A 124 -6.78 21.36 10.47
N GLN A 125 -5.57 21.90 10.63
CA GLN A 125 -5.35 23.23 11.21
C GLN A 125 -5.99 24.35 10.36
N ALA A 126 -5.88 24.25 9.02
CA ALA A 126 -6.52 25.18 8.10
C ALA A 126 -8.06 25.10 8.20
N LEU A 127 -8.62 23.89 8.33
CA LEU A 127 -10.05 23.70 8.58
C LEU A 127 -10.49 24.38 9.87
N SER A 128 -9.80 24.14 10.99
CA SER A 128 -10.12 24.78 12.27
C SER A 128 -10.09 26.31 12.17
N ALA A 129 -9.10 26.86 11.47
CA ALA A 129 -9.01 28.30 11.26
C ALA A 129 -10.13 28.86 10.37
N LEU A 130 -10.61 28.08 9.39
CA LEU A 130 -11.75 28.42 8.56
C LEU A 130 -13.05 28.41 9.38
N VAL A 131 -13.30 27.35 10.14
CA VAL A 131 -14.49 27.22 11.00
C VAL A 131 -14.54 28.35 12.04
N GLN A 132 -13.40 28.67 12.66
CA GLN A 132 -13.32 29.78 13.60
C GLN A 132 -13.65 31.14 12.96
N GLU A 133 -13.16 31.41 11.75
CA GLU A 133 -13.50 32.65 11.03
C GLU A 133 -14.98 32.66 10.63
N TYR A 134 -15.52 31.50 10.23
CA TYR A 134 -16.92 31.35 9.85
C TYR A 134 -17.89 31.64 11.01
N HIS A 135 -17.55 31.23 12.23
CA HIS A 135 -18.34 31.51 13.44
C HIS A 135 -18.09 32.90 14.05
N SER A 136 -17.16 33.68 13.51
CA SER A 136 -16.82 35.00 14.04
C SER A 136 -17.93 36.02 13.81
N GLU A 137 -18.26 36.80 14.84
CA GLU A 137 -19.22 37.92 14.74
C GLU A 137 -18.77 39.00 13.72
N LYS A 138 -17.48 39.03 13.38
CA LYS A 138 -16.87 39.94 12.39
C LYS A 138 -16.46 39.20 11.11
N CYS A 139 -17.14 38.10 10.79
CA CYS A 139 -16.89 37.32 9.58
C CYS A 139 -17.01 38.23 8.35
N MET A 140 -15.91 38.37 7.61
CA MET A 140 -15.86 39.09 6.35
C MET A 140 -15.69 38.06 5.22
N PRO A 141 -16.48 38.12 4.13
CA PRO A 141 -16.38 37.17 3.03
C PRO A 141 -14.94 36.98 2.50
N GLU A 142 -14.17 38.07 2.38
CA GLU A 142 -12.77 38.02 1.93
C GLU A 142 -11.85 37.19 2.84
N ARG A 143 -12.11 37.18 4.15
CA ARG A 143 -11.32 36.36 5.09
C ARG A 143 -11.64 34.88 4.93
N ILE A 144 -12.91 34.55 4.72
CA ILE A 144 -13.33 33.18 4.42
C ILE A 144 -12.69 32.69 3.13
N LEU A 145 -12.69 33.50 2.07
CA LEU A 145 -12.01 33.18 0.81
C LEU A 145 -10.50 32.94 1.03
N THR A 146 -9.83 33.82 1.78
CA THR A 146 -8.42 33.64 2.12
C THR A 146 -8.16 32.33 2.88
N LYS A 147 -9.06 31.94 3.80
CA LYS A 147 -8.95 30.66 4.53
C LYS A 147 -9.19 29.47 3.62
N LEU A 148 -10.12 29.57 2.66
CA LEU A 148 -10.35 28.54 1.66
C LEU A 148 -9.13 28.36 0.74
N ASP A 149 -8.44 29.43 0.34
CA ASP A 149 -7.22 29.32 -0.49
C ASP A 149 -6.10 28.55 0.23
N VAL A 150 -5.94 28.77 1.54
CA VAL A 150 -4.98 28.02 2.38
C VAL A 150 -5.40 26.56 2.48
N LEU A 151 -6.68 26.29 2.78
CA LEU A 151 -7.22 24.93 2.86
C LEU A 151 -7.06 24.18 1.54
N GLU A 152 -7.28 24.83 0.39
CA GLU A 152 -7.08 24.25 -0.94
C GLU A 152 -5.61 23.86 -1.16
N THR A 153 -4.69 24.75 -0.80
CA THR A 153 -3.25 24.49 -0.92
C THR A 153 -2.84 23.27 -0.10
N ASP A 154 -3.28 23.18 1.15
CA ASP A 154 -2.98 22.03 2.02
C ASP A 154 -3.70 20.75 1.56
N SER A 155 -4.92 20.87 1.02
CA SER A 155 -5.69 19.77 0.44
C SER A 155 -4.96 19.15 -0.75
N GLN A 156 -4.43 20.00 -1.64
CA GLN A 156 -3.65 19.55 -2.78
C GLN A 156 -2.35 18.86 -2.34
N ALA A 157 -1.70 19.33 -1.27
CA ALA A 157 -0.52 18.69 -0.71
C ALA A 157 -0.80 17.26 -0.18
N VAL A 158 -1.98 17.03 0.42
CA VAL A 158 -2.42 15.68 0.83
C VAL A 158 -2.60 14.76 -0.38
N ILE A 159 -3.27 15.23 -1.43
CA ILE A 159 -3.46 14.46 -2.67
C ILE A 159 -2.11 14.12 -3.32
N THR A 160 -1.21 15.09 -3.44
CA THR A 160 0.12 14.88 -4.01
C THR A 160 0.92 13.85 -3.19
N ALA A 161 0.87 13.91 -1.86
CA ALA A 161 1.55 12.91 -1.03
C ALA A 161 0.94 11.50 -1.19
N LEU A 162 -0.38 11.39 -1.39
CA LEU A 162 -1.04 10.12 -1.70
C LEU A 162 -0.68 9.59 -3.10
N ASP A 163 -0.55 10.46 -4.10
CA ASP A 163 -0.07 10.08 -5.45
C ASP A 163 1.36 9.54 -5.39
N GLU A 164 2.26 10.25 -4.73
CA GLU A 164 3.65 9.81 -4.56
C GLU A 164 3.77 8.49 -3.79
N LEU A 165 2.87 8.26 -2.83
CA LEU A 165 2.81 7.02 -2.08
C LEU A 165 2.37 5.87 -2.99
N ASP A 166 1.32 6.05 -3.79
CA ASP A 166 0.82 5.05 -4.74
C ASP A 166 1.90 4.67 -5.77
N ASP A 167 2.57 5.66 -6.34
CA ASP A 167 3.69 5.47 -7.26
C ASP A 167 4.84 4.67 -6.65
N SER A 168 5.09 4.85 -5.34
CA SER A 168 6.12 4.11 -4.61
C SER A 168 5.72 2.65 -4.43
N VAL A 169 4.45 2.37 -4.15
CA VAL A 169 3.90 1.01 -4.02
C VAL A 169 3.93 0.28 -5.36
N ILE A 170 3.54 0.95 -6.45
CA ILE A 170 3.59 0.38 -7.80
C ILE A 170 5.03 0.07 -8.20
N ARG A 171 5.98 0.99 -7.94
CA ARG A 171 7.40 0.75 -8.26
C ARG A 171 8.00 -0.42 -7.50
N GLN A 172 7.68 -0.58 -6.21
CA GLN A 172 8.10 -1.76 -5.44
C GLN A 172 7.57 -3.06 -6.06
N SER A 173 6.33 -3.06 -6.57
CA SER A 173 5.75 -4.23 -7.25
C SER A 173 6.53 -4.65 -8.50
N VAL A 174 6.96 -3.69 -9.32
CA VAL A 174 7.70 -3.94 -10.56
C VAL A 174 9.09 -4.50 -10.27
N ASN A 175 9.74 -4.00 -9.22
CA ASN A 175 11.05 -4.48 -8.78
C ASN A 175 10.97 -5.91 -8.21
N ASP A 176 9.96 -6.23 -7.41
CA ASP A 176 9.79 -7.59 -6.86
C ASP A 176 9.46 -8.63 -7.93
N VAL A 177 8.67 -8.25 -8.95
CA VAL A 177 8.36 -9.12 -10.10
C VAL A 177 9.61 -9.36 -10.96
N SER A 178 10.43 -8.33 -11.19
CA SER A 178 11.63 -8.42 -12.02
C SER A 178 12.78 -9.17 -11.35
N VAL A 179 12.96 -9.06 -10.03
CA VAL A 179 13.96 -9.84 -9.26
C VAL A 179 13.58 -11.33 -9.19
N SER A 180 12.29 -11.68 -9.25
CA SER A 180 11.84 -13.09 -9.29
C SER A 180 12.14 -13.82 -10.61
N ARG A 181 12.56 -13.09 -11.67
CA ARG A 181 13.14 -13.70 -12.87
C ARG A 181 14.58 -14.14 -12.55
N PHE A 182 14.71 -15.26 -11.86
CA PHE A 182 16.01 -15.82 -11.51
C PHE A 182 16.87 -16.12 -12.76
N PRO A 183 18.21 -16.09 -12.62
CA PRO A 183 19.14 -16.33 -13.72
C PRO A 183 18.97 -17.76 -14.22
N THR A 184 19.01 -17.93 -15.53
CA THR A 184 19.28 -19.24 -16.15
C THR A 184 20.57 -19.79 -15.57
N SER A 185 20.44 -20.78 -14.69
CA SER A 185 21.55 -21.61 -14.24
C SER A 185 22.14 -22.31 -15.46
N GLN A 186 23.39 -21.97 -15.78
CA GLN A 186 24.26 -22.76 -16.65
C GLN A 186 24.56 -24.11 -16.02
#